data_AF-A0A3A1Y0G0-F1
#
_entry.id   AF-A0A3A1Y0G0-F1
#
_cell.length_a   1.000
_cell.length_b   1.000
_cell.length_c   1.000
_cell.angle_alpha   90.00
_cell.angle_beta   90.00
_cell.angle_gamma   90.00
#
_symmetry.space_group_name_H-M   'P 1'
#
loop_
_entity.id
_entity.type
_entity.pdbx_description
1 polymer ?
#
loop_
_entity_poly.entity_id
_entity_poly.type
_entity_poly.pdbx_seq_one_letter_code
_entity_poly.pdbx_strand_id
1 'polypeptide(L)'
;MLKKLALISSIVVLLGACSSSTSDSTTNVSTTQVQSSSKTANISDSALESNLNQSIENSYPSSRFPHRVDAVVWQGITLLIGQAQNQELADNIYRIASQVYGVGKIMNQIEVNSQFNPTVSGNVSDSTITAVVKSRLALTKGVPSTRIKVITQDGIVYLLSKATTSQTETAARVAAAETGVKSVRIVTVE
;
A
#
# COMPACT_ATOMS: atom_id res chain seq x y z
N MET A 1 62.57 10.05 -22.05
CA MET A 1 62.39 11.52 -22.06
C MET A 1 61.05 11.85 -21.44
N LEU A 2 61.11 12.66 -20.38
CA LEU A 2 60.07 12.94 -19.40
C LEU A 2 59.13 14.06 -19.89
N LYS A 3 57.84 13.90 -19.57
CA LYS A 3 56.87 14.88 -19.02
C LYS A 3 56.81 16.32 -19.59
N LYS A 4 55.58 16.71 -19.95
CA LYS A 4 54.85 17.98 -19.67
C LYS A 4 53.55 17.92 -20.51
N LEU A 5 52.33 17.71 -20.01
CA LEU A 5 51.55 18.31 -18.91
C LEU A 5 51.40 19.84 -19.06
N ALA A 6 50.32 20.29 -19.71
CA ALA A 6 49.57 21.53 -19.43
C ALA A 6 48.43 21.74 -20.44
N LEU A 7 47.17 21.75 -19.97
CA LEU A 7 46.14 22.79 -20.18
C LEU A 7 44.80 22.24 -19.63
N ILE A 8 44.41 22.54 -18.39
CA ILE A 8 43.60 23.70 -17.98
C ILE A 8 42.24 23.72 -18.70
N SER A 9 41.19 23.23 -18.03
CA SER A 9 39.87 23.82 -18.12
C SER A 9 39.15 23.61 -16.79
N SER A 10 39.23 24.66 -15.97
CA SER A 10 38.46 24.84 -14.74
C SER A 10 37.05 25.26 -15.16
N ILE A 11 36.03 24.47 -14.82
CA ILE A 11 34.65 24.94 -14.85
C ILE A 11 34.10 24.87 -13.43
N VAL A 12 34.17 26.02 -12.77
CA VAL A 12 33.51 26.33 -11.52
C VAL A 12 32.03 26.50 -11.84
N VAL A 13 31.18 25.63 -11.31
CA VAL A 13 29.73 25.82 -11.31
C VAL A 13 29.34 26.27 -9.91
N LEU A 14 29.22 27.59 -9.76
CA LEU A 14 28.51 28.24 -8.67
C LEU A 14 27.02 28.28 -9.04
N LEU A 15 26.18 27.54 -8.33
CA LEU A 15 24.76 27.87 -8.24
C LEU A 15 24.46 28.35 -6.82
N GLY A 16 24.22 29.66 -6.72
CA GLY A 16 23.71 30.32 -5.54
C GLY A 16 22.19 30.19 -5.44
N ALA A 17 21.77 29.87 -4.22
CA ALA A 17 20.78 30.52 -3.37
C ALA A 17 19.38 30.95 -3.88
N CYS A 18 18.41 30.55 -3.05
CA CYS A 18 17.25 31.29 -2.52
C CYS A 18 15.94 31.32 -3.32
N SER A 19 14.89 30.77 -2.69
CA SER A 19 13.61 31.46 -2.49
C SER A 19 12.80 30.73 -1.41
N SER A 20 12.80 31.27 -0.20
CA SER A 20 11.79 31.01 0.82
C SER A 20 10.53 31.80 0.50
N SER A 21 9.46 31.13 0.06
CA SER A 21 8.13 31.72 -0.04
C SER A 21 7.39 31.55 1.28
N THR A 22 7.41 32.60 2.09
CA THR A 22 6.38 32.86 3.10
C THR A 22 5.03 33.01 2.39
N SER A 23 4.06 32.15 2.71
CA SER A 23 2.67 32.37 2.32
C SER A 23 1.94 32.95 3.51
N ASP A 24 1.70 34.25 3.40
CA ASP A 24 0.97 35.07 4.34
C ASP A 24 -0.53 34.73 4.33
N SER A 25 -1.14 34.89 5.49
CA SER A 25 -2.54 34.57 5.74
C SER A 25 -3.44 35.62 5.11
N THR A 26 -4.33 35.23 4.19
CA THR A 26 -5.49 36.06 3.81
C THR A 26 -6.78 35.25 3.94
N THR A 27 -7.56 35.64 4.94
CA THR A 27 -8.92 35.22 5.19
C THR A 27 -9.84 35.76 4.11
N ASN A 28 -10.27 34.92 3.17
CA ASN A 28 -11.46 35.17 2.38
C ASN A 28 -12.55 34.18 2.77
N VAL A 29 -13.52 34.70 3.51
CA VAL A 29 -14.82 34.08 3.76
C VAL A 29 -15.59 34.10 2.45
N SER A 30 -15.73 32.93 1.83
CA SER A 30 -16.70 32.70 0.76
C SER A 30 -17.68 31.65 1.23
N THR A 31 -18.88 32.14 1.55
CA THR A 31 -20.06 31.37 1.91
C THR A 31 -20.54 30.58 0.70
N THR A 32 -20.23 29.29 0.65
CA THR A 32 -20.95 28.34 -0.21
C THR A 32 -21.74 27.43 0.70
N GLN A 33 -23.06 27.61 0.71
CA GLN A 33 -23.97 26.62 1.26
C GLN A 33 -23.79 25.30 0.51
N VAL A 34 -23.39 24.24 1.22
CA VAL A 34 -23.49 22.86 0.73
C VAL A 34 -24.13 22.05 1.85
N GLN A 35 -25.44 21.88 1.69
CA GLN A 35 -26.17 20.63 1.82
C GLN A 35 -25.51 19.53 2.67
N SER A 36 -26.12 19.24 3.81
CA SER A 36 -25.83 18.07 4.64
C SER A 36 -25.84 16.78 3.82
N SER A 37 -24.70 16.05 3.77
CA SER A 37 -24.57 14.58 3.84
C SER A 37 -23.22 14.08 3.31
N SER A 38 -22.26 13.85 4.22
CA SER A 38 -21.29 12.72 4.29
C SER A 38 -20.00 13.16 4.98
N LYS A 39 -19.58 12.44 6.04
CA LYS A 39 -18.24 12.53 6.64
C LYS A 39 -17.18 11.97 5.67
N THR A 40 -16.96 12.64 4.55
CA THR A 40 -15.89 12.31 3.61
C THR A 40 -15.13 13.59 3.29
N ALA A 41 -14.15 13.90 4.13
CA ALA A 41 -13.07 14.76 3.67
C ALA A 41 -12.43 14.12 2.43
N ASN A 42 -12.04 14.95 1.45
CA ASN A 42 -11.24 14.56 0.29
C ASN A 42 -9.83 14.16 0.74
N ILE A 43 -9.70 13.06 1.48
CA ILE A 43 -8.43 12.46 1.86
C ILE A 43 -8.05 11.53 0.72
N SER A 44 -6.83 11.67 0.20
CA SER A 44 -6.32 10.74 -0.81
C SER A 44 -6.16 9.35 -0.22
N ASP A 45 -6.39 8.30 -1.01
CA ASP A 45 -6.21 6.91 -0.57
C ASP A 45 -4.82 6.69 0.06
N SER A 46 -3.79 7.32 -0.50
CA SER A 46 -2.42 7.24 0.02
C SER A 46 -2.25 7.90 1.39
N ALA A 47 -2.88 9.05 1.63
CA ALA A 47 -2.86 9.70 2.94
C ALA A 47 -3.65 8.88 3.98
N LEU A 48 -4.80 8.33 3.58
CA LEU A 48 -5.58 7.46 4.44
C LEU A 48 -4.82 6.17 4.79
N GLU A 49 -4.17 5.55 3.81
CA GLU A 49 -3.32 4.36 3.98
C GLU A 49 -2.18 4.64 4.98
N SER A 50 -1.48 5.76 4.83
CA SER A 50 -0.42 6.15 5.76
C SER A 50 -0.96 6.37 7.17
N ASN A 51 -2.08 7.09 7.32
CA ASN A 51 -2.71 7.33 8.62
C ASN A 51 -3.20 6.05 9.29
N LEU A 52 -3.75 5.11 8.52
CA LEU A 52 -4.19 3.79 8.99
C LEU A 52 -3.01 2.99 9.56
N ASN A 53 -1.96 2.82 8.77
CA ASN A 53 -0.77 2.07 9.19
C ASN A 53 -0.11 2.71 10.42
N GLN A 54 -0.03 4.05 10.46
CA GLN A 54 0.48 4.76 11.63
C GLN A 54 -0.40 4.56 12.87
N SER A 55 -1.74 4.59 12.71
CA SER A 55 -2.67 4.41 13.83
C SER A 55 -2.60 2.99 14.39
N ILE A 56 -2.44 1.99 13.53
CA ILE A 56 -2.24 0.58 13.91
C ILE A 56 -0.93 0.46 14.69
N GLU A 57 0.20 0.90 14.14
CA GLU A 57 1.51 0.76 14.79
C GLU A 57 1.61 1.56 16.10
N ASN A 58 0.98 2.73 16.18
CA ASN A 58 0.94 3.51 17.43
C ASN A 58 0.15 2.80 18.54
N SER A 59 -0.96 2.15 18.18
CA SER A 59 -1.85 1.50 19.15
C SER A 59 -1.33 0.12 19.55
N TYR A 60 -0.82 -0.62 18.57
CA TYR A 60 -0.23 -1.95 18.72
C TYR A 60 1.13 -1.94 18.05
N PRO A 61 2.21 -1.51 18.73
CA PRO A 61 3.55 -1.57 18.17
C PRO A 61 3.95 -3.02 17.90
N SER A 62 4.40 -3.33 16.67
CA SER A 62 4.78 -4.68 16.25
C SER A 62 5.93 -5.28 17.08
N SER A 63 6.74 -4.41 17.69
CA SER A 63 7.80 -4.78 18.65
C SER A 63 7.29 -5.35 19.98
N ARG A 64 6.06 -5.01 20.38
CA ARG A 64 5.44 -5.44 21.65
C ARG A 64 4.30 -6.42 21.43
N PHE A 65 3.60 -6.29 20.32
CA PHE A 65 2.47 -7.14 19.93
C PHE A 65 2.87 -7.87 18.65
N PRO A 66 3.16 -9.19 18.69
CA PRO A 66 3.62 -9.91 17.51
C PRO A 66 2.56 -9.94 16.41
N HIS A 67 2.70 -9.06 15.43
CA HIS A 67 1.88 -9.01 14.22
C HIS A 67 2.67 -8.35 13.09
N ARG A 68 2.21 -8.58 11.86
CA ARG A 68 2.64 -7.88 10.65
C ARG A 68 1.37 -7.65 9.85
N VAL A 69 0.64 -6.60 10.20
CA VAL A 69 -0.59 -6.22 9.52
C VAL A 69 -0.35 -4.93 8.76
N ASP A 70 -0.64 -4.96 7.46
CA ASP A 70 -0.54 -3.81 6.58
C ASP A 70 -1.96 -3.43 6.14
N ALA A 71 -2.30 -2.15 6.26
CA ALA A 71 -3.51 -1.57 5.71
C ALA A 71 -3.22 -1.03 4.32
N VAL A 72 -4.06 -1.40 3.35
CA VAL A 72 -3.94 -0.91 1.97
C VAL A 72 -5.26 -0.32 1.52
N VAL A 73 -5.22 0.90 0.98
CA VAL A 73 -6.40 1.60 0.51
C VAL A 73 -6.42 1.60 -1.02
N TRP A 74 -7.57 1.30 -1.59
CA TRP A 74 -7.78 1.40 -3.02
C TRP A 74 -9.22 1.76 -3.33
N GLN A 75 -9.40 2.94 -3.94
CA GLN A 75 -10.69 3.49 -4.33
C GLN A 75 -11.68 3.57 -3.16
N GLY A 76 -11.21 4.02 -2.00
CA GLY A 76 -12.01 4.14 -0.78
C GLY A 76 -12.31 2.83 -0.03
N ILE A 77 -11.88 1.67 -0.54
CA ILE A 77 -11.92 0.40 0.22
C ILE A 77 -10.59 0.21 0.93
N THR A 78 -10.65 -0.08 2.22
CA THR A 78 -9.50 -0.46 3.04
C THR A 78 -9.43 -1.97 3.13
N LEU A 79 -8.28 -2.54 2.79
CA LEU A 79 -7.97 -3.95 2.95
C LEU A 79 -6.95 -4.08 4.08
N LEU A 80 -7.26 -4.85 5.11
CA LEU A 80 -6.30 -5.24 6.15
C LEU A 80 -5.76 -6.62 5.82
N ILE A 81 -4.47 -6.73 5.58
CA ILE A 81 -3.79 -8.00 5.25
C ILE A 81 -2.68 -8.27 6.25
N GLY A 82 -2.32 -9.55 6.37
CA GLY A 82 -1.15 -9.98 7.11
C GLY A 82 -1.47 -10.95 8.22
N GLN A 83 -0.63 -10.98 9.25
CA GLN A 83 -0.68 -11.99 10.29
C GLN A 83 -0.70 -11.35 11.68
N ALA A 84 -1.50 -11.91 12.57
CA ALA A 84 -1.54 -11.57 13.99
C ALA A 84 -1.43 -12.85 14.83
N GLN A 85 -0.79 -12.74 16.00
CA GLN A 85 -0.57 -13.92 16.85
C GLN A 85 -1.87 -14.56 17.39
N ASN A 86 -2.90 -13.77 17.63
CA ASN A 86 -4.16 -14.28 18.17
C ASN A 86 -5.37 -13.47 17.65
N GLN A 87 -6.56 -14.03 17.82
CA GLN A 87 -7.81 -13.43 17.34
C GLN A 87 -8.08 -12.08 17.99
N GLU A 88 -7.81 -11.95 19.29
CA GLU A 88 -8.01 -10.70 20.02
C GLU A 88 -7.20 -9.55 19.42
N LEU A 89 -5.92 -9.79 19.10
CA LEU A 89 -5.07 -8.80 18.45
C LEU A 89 -5.58 -8.43 17.06
N ALA A 90 -6.03 -9.40 16.26
CA ALA A 90 -6.63 -9.14 14.95
C ALA A 90 -7.90 -8.27 15.04
N ASP A 91 -8.80 -8.58 15.99
CA ASP A 91 -10.04 -7.84 16.22
C ASP A 91 -9.76 -6.41 16.72
N ASN A 92 -8.74 -6.28 17.57
CA ASN A 92 -8.27 -5.00 18.09
C ASN A 92 -7.70 -4.11 16.98
N ILE A 93 -6.87 -4.66 16.10
CA ILE A 93 -6.32 -3.94 14.94
C ILE A 93 -7.45 -3.51 14.00
N TYR A 94 -8.41 -4.40 13.70
CA TYR A 94 -9.58 -4.08 12.92
C TYR A 94 -10.38 -2.91 13.52
N ARG A 95 -10.58 -2.93 14.84
CA ARG A 95 -11.30 -1.86 15.56
C ARG A 95 -10.58 -0.52 15.46
N ILE A 96 -9.25 -0.48 15.65
CA ILE A 96 -8.48 0.75 15.47
C ILE A 96 -8.61 1.27 14.04
N ALA A 97 -8.45 0.39 13.04
CA ALA A 97 -8.61 0.77 11.64
C ALA A 97 -10.00 1.36 11.35
N SER A 98 -11.06 0.80 11.94
CA SER A 98 -12.44 1.30 11.78
C SER A 98 -12.71 2.66 12.41
N GLN A 99 -11.88 3.10 13.35
CA GLN A 99 -12.03 4.38 14.04
C GLN A 99 -11.25 5.52 13.35
N VAL A 100 -10.37 5.19 12.39
CA VAL A 100 -9.62 6.20 11.64
C VAL A 100 -10.57 7.02 10.77
N TYR A 101 -10.44 8.33 10.85
CA TYR A 101 -11.27 9.26 10.08
C TYR A 101 -11.06 9.09 8.57
N GLY A 102 -12.16 9.01 7.82
CA GLY A 102 -12.16 8.82 6.37
C GLY A 102 -12.17 7.36 5.91
N VAL A 103 -12.11 6.40 6.84
CA VAL A 103 -12.25 4.98 6.49
C VAL A 103 -13.69 4.65 6.11
N GLY A 104 -13.84 4.04 4.94
CA GLY A 104 -15.11 3.53 4.42
C GLY A 104 -15.26 2.03 4.71
N LYS A 105 -15.43 1.25 3.64
CA LYS A 105 -15.56 -0.21 3.73
C LYS A 105 -14.21 -0.84 4.08
N ILE A 106 -14.18 -1.68 5.11
CA ILE A 106 -12.99 -2.46 5.49
C ILE A 106 -13.21 -3.92 5.13
N MET A 107 -12.26 -4.49 4.39
CA MET A 107 -12.15 -5.92 4.13
C MET A 107 -11.05 -6.46 5.04
N ASN A 108 -11.44 -7.24 6.04
CA ASN A 108 -10.49 -7.88 6.95
C ASN A 108 -10.01 -9.20 6.34
N GLN A 109 -8.71 -9.32 6.11
CA GLN A 109 -8.03 -10.52 5.64
C GLN A 109 -6.82 -10.86 6.52
N ILE A 110 -6.81 -10.38 7.78
CA ILE A 110 -5.79 -10.72 8.77
C ILE A 110 -5.91 -12.21 9.10
N GLU A 111 -4.79 -12.92 8.98
CA GLU A 111 -4.67 -14.32 9.37
C GLU A 111 -4.21 -14.44 10.81
N VAL A 112 -4.91 -15.27 11.59
CA VAL A 112 -4.47 -15.60 12.95
C VAL A 112 -3.50 -16.78 12.89
N ASN A 113 -2.28 -16.55 13.37
CA ASN A 113 -1.24 -17.58 13.47
C ASN A 113 -0.60 -17.50 14.86
N SER A 114 -0.96 -18.44 15.74
CA SER A 114 -0.42 -18.52 17.12
C SER A 114 1.10 -18.66 17.21
N GLN A 115 1.72 -19.17 16.15
CA GLN A 115 3.17 -19.36 16.05
C GLN A 115 3.85 -18.21 15.30
N PHE A 116 3.12 -17.15 14.96
CA PHE A 116 3.67 -16.01 14.24
C PHE A 116 4.82 -15.37 15.02
N ASN A 117 5.97 -15.24 14.34
CA ASN A 117 7.13 -14.53 14.84
C ASN A 117 7.58 -13.52 13.77
N PRO A 118 7.50 -12.20 14.04
CA PRO A 118 7.86 -11.16 13.08
C PRO A 118 9.35 -11.17 12.66
N THR A 119 10.20 -11.90 13.39
CA THR A 119 11.65 -12.01 13.12
C THR A 119 12.00 -13.03 12.03
N VAL A 120 11.08 -13.96 11.72
CA VAL A 120 11.32 -15.02 10.74
C VAL A 120 10.82 -14.56 9.38
N SER A 121 11.72 -14.02 8.54
CA SER A 121 11.38 -13.62 7.17
C SER A 121 11.61 -14.78 6.20
N GLY A 122 10.59 -15.15 5.43
CA GLY A 122 10.64 -16.21 4.43
C GLY A 122 11.53 -15.87 3.22
N ASN A 123 12.12 -16.91 2.61
CA ASN A 123 13.23 -16.83 1.65
C ASN A 123 12.96 -16.18 0.27
N VAL A 124 11.78 -15.59 0.03
CA VAL A 124 11.48 -14.85 -1.21
C VAL A 124 10.82 -13.53 -0.84
N SER A 125 11.32 -12.42 -1.41
CA SER A 125 10.74 -11.12 -1.14
C SER A 125 9.38 -10.98 -1.84
N ASP A 126 8.35 -10.63 -1.08
CA ASP A 126 7.01 -10.34 -1.61
C ASP A 126 7.03 -9.26 -2.70
N SER A 127 8.01 -8.36 -2.65
CA SER A 127 8.25 -7.35 -3.70
C SER A 127 8.57 -7.96 -5.05
N THR A 128 9.37 -9.04 -5.07
CA THR A 128 9.73 -9.74 -6.32
C THR A 128 8.54 -10.51 -6.87
N ILE A 129 7.82 -11.24 -6.00
CA ILE A 129 6.57 -11.92 -6.38
C ILE A 129 5.59 -10.91 -6.97
N THR A 130 5.37 -9.79 -6.29
CA THR A 130 4.47 -8.72 -6.75
C THR A 130 4.88 -8.19 -8.13
N ALA A 131 6.18 -7.93 -8.34
CA ALA A 131 6.68 -7.43 -9.62
C ALA A 131 6.48 -8.44 -10.76
N VAL A 132 6.78 -9.72 -10.51
CA VAL A 132 6.60 -10.80 -11.48
C VAL A 132 5.13 -10.97 -11.83
N VAL A 133 4.24 -11.07 -10.83
CA VAL A 133 2.79 -11.20 -11.06
C VAL A 133 2.26 -10.00 -11.85
N LYS A 134 2.61 -8.76 -11.48
CA LYS A 134 2.20 -7.57 -12.22
C LYS A 134 2.65 -7.60 -13.69
N SER A 135 3.90 -8.00 -13.94
CA SER A 135 4.44 -8.14 -15.29
C SER A 135 3.65 -9.19 -16.10
N ARG A 136 3.35 -10.33 -15.49
CA ARG A 136 2.60 -11.44 -16.12
C ARG A 136 1.17 -11.04 -16.45
N LEU A 137 0.49 -10.35 -15.54
CA LEU A 137 -0.85 -9.82 -15.80
C LEU A 137 -0.86 -8.78 -16.93
N ALA A 138 0.17 -7.93 -17.01
CA ALA A 138 0.29 -6.94 -18.08
C ALA A 138 0.47 -7.56 -19.47
N LEU A 139 1.11 -8.72 -19.55
CA LEU A 139 1.31 -9.47 -20.80
C LEU A 139 0.14 -10.42 -21.14
N THR A 140 -0.77 -10.66 -20.19
CA THR A 140 -1.89 -11.58 -20.36
C THR A 140 -3.04 -10.92 -21.13
N LYS A 141 -3.32 -11.41 -22.33
CA LYS A 141 -4.45 -10.93 -23.13
C LYS A 141 -5.78 -11.19 -22.43
N GLY A 142 -6.68 -10.20 -22.48
CA GLY A 142 -8.01 -10.29 -21.90
C GLY A 142 -8.10 -9.97 -20.40
N VAL A 143 -6.96 -9.79 -19.72
CA VAL A 143 -6.92 -9.34 -18.32
C VAL A 143 -6.54 -7.86 -18.27
N PRO A 144 -7.44 -6.97 -17.80
CA PRO A 144 -7.14 -5.55 -17.65
C PRO A 144 -6.31 -5.34 -16.38
N SER A 145 -4.98 -5.42 -16.48
CA SER A 145 -4.06 -5.28 -15.34
C SER A 145 -4.23 -3.95 -14.59
N THR A 146 -4.69 -2.88 -15.25
CA THR A 146 -4.99 -1.58 -14.63
C THR A 146 -6.21 -1.59 -13.72
N ARG A 147 -7.11 -2.59 -13.86
CA ARG A 147 -8.30 -2.78 -13.01
C ARG A 147 -8.08 -3.78 -11.89
N ILE A 148 -6.85 -4.27 -11.72
CA ILE A 148 -6.49 -5.25 -10.70
C ILE A 148 -5.28 -4.73 -9.93
N LYS A 149 -5.46 -4.32 -8.67
CA LYS A 149 -4.34 -4.00 -7.78
C LYS A 149 -3.81 -5.31 -7.19
N VAL A 150 -2.53 -5.57 -7.43
CA VAL A 150 -1.80 -6.75 -6.91
C VAL A 150 -0.97 -6.34 -5.71
N ILE A 151 -1.14 -7.10 -4.62
CA ILE A 151 -0.39 -6.94 -3.37
C ILE A 151 0.05 -8.34 -2.94
N THR A 152 1.27 -8.50 -2.46
CA THR A 152 1.73 -9.78 -1.93
C THR A 152 2.21 -9.60 -0.51
N GLN A 153 1.85 -10.52 0.37
CA GLN A 153 2.37 -10.58 1.74
C GLN A 153 2.52 -12.04 2.19
N ASP A 154 3.70 -12.38 2.68
CA ASP A 154 4.09 -13.74 3.09
C ASP A 154 3.80 -14.80 2.00
N GLY A 155 4.05 -14.45 0.73
CA GLY A 155 3.77 -15.29 -0.44
C GLY A 155 2.28 -15.44 -0.78
N ILE A 156 1.36 -14.79 -0.06
CA ILE A 156 -0.05 -14.72 -0.41
C ILE A 156 -0.29 -13.53 -1.32
N VAL A 157 -0.83 -13.76 -2.51
CA VAL A 157 -1.15 -12.71 -3.47
C VAL A 157 -2.61 -12.30 -3.33
N TYR A 158 -2.84 -11.04 -3.00
CA TYR A 158 -4.14 -10.39 -2.93
C TYR A 158 -4.41 -9.65 -4.23
N LEU A 159 -5.49 -10.03 -4.92
CA LEU A 159 -5.96 -9.40 -6.15
C LEU A 159 -7.21 -8.58 -5.86
N LEU A 160 -7.03 -7.27 -5.68
CA LEU A 160 -8.15 -6.34 -5.55
C LEU A 160 -8.64 -6.01 -6.95
N SER A 161 -9.83 -6.49 -7.30
CA SER A 161 -10.32 -6.46 -8.68
C SER A 161 -11.60 -5.66 -8.82
N LYS A 162 -11.63 -4.87 -9.89
CA LYS A 162 -12.83 -4.30 -10.52
C LYS A 162 -13.10 -4.90 -11.91
N ALA A 163 -12.36 -5.93 -12.28
CA ALA A 163 -12.57 -6.64 -13.53
C ALA A 163 -13.76 -7.61 -13.39
N THR A 164 -14.23 -8.17 -14.51
CA THR A 164 -15.29 -9.19 -14.45
C THR A 164 -14.78 -10.44 -13.72
N THR A 165 -15.70 -11.29 -13.24
CA THR A 165 -15.34 -12.55 -12.57
C THR A 165 -14.40 -13.39 -13.42
N SER A 166 -14.72 -13.58 -14.71
CA SER A 166 -13.88 -14.36 -15.64
C SER A 166 -12.47 -13.76 -15.84
N GLN A 167 -12.36 -12.44 -15.91
CA GLN A 167 -11.07 -11.74 -16.01
C GLN A 167 -10.25 -11.92 -14.73
N THR A 168 -10.90 -11.80 -13.57
CA THR A 168 -10.27 -11.93 -12.26
C THR A 168 -9.81 -13.35 -11.97
N GLU A 169 -10.62 -14.36 -12.34
CA GLU A 169 -10.23 -15.77 -12.27
C GLU A 169 -9.03 -16.07 -13.17
N THR A 170 -8.99 -15.48 -14.36
CA THR A 170 -7.83 -15.62 -15.27
C THR A 170 -6.60 -15.00 -14.63
N ALA A 171 -6.71 -13.80 -14.05
CA ALA A 171 -5.62 -13.17 -13.32
C ALA A 171 -5.15 -14.02 -12.12
N ALA A 172 -6.08 -14.63 -11.39
CA ALA A 172 -5.77 -15.51 -10.27
C ALA A 172 -5.01 -16.77 -10.71
N ARG A 173 -5.41 -17.40 -11.82
CA ARG A 173 -4.69 -18.54 -12.40
C ARG A 173 -3.27 -18.16 -12.82
N VAL A 174 -3.10 -16.99 -13.45
CA VAL A 174 -1.77 -16.49 -13.84
C VAL A 174 -0.91 -16.23 -12.60
N ALA A 175 -1.44 -15.55 -11.59
CA ALA A 175 -0.71 -15.29 -10.35
C ALA A 175 -0.32 -16.59 -9.63
N ALA A 176 -1.23 -17.56 -9.54
CA ALA A 176 -0.99 -18.84 -8.86
C ALA A 176 0.07 -19.71 -9.55
N ALA A 177 0.35 -19.48 -10.83
CA ALA A 177 1.38 -20.21 -11.58
C ALA A 177 2.80 -19.67 -11.36
N GLU A 178 2.96 -18.51 -10.73
CA GLU A 178 4.28 -17.90 -10.51
C GLU A 178 5.01 -18.50 -9.32
N THR A 179 6.33 -18.63 -9.45
CA THR A 179 7.20 -19.18 -8.40
C THR A 179 7.16 -18.32 -7.14
N GLY A 180 7.00 -18.98 -5.98
CA GLY A 180 7.00 -18.33 -4.67
C GLY A 180 5.59 -17.92 -4.19
N VAL A 181 4.57 -18.03 -5.03
CA VAL A 181 3.17 -17.82 -4.62
C VAL A 181 2.69 -19.03 -3.83
N LYS A 182 2.28 -18.81 -2.57
CA LYS A 182 1.70 -19.83 -1.69
C LYS A 182 0.20 -19.97 -1.92
N SER A 183 -0.51 -18.86 -2.07
CA SER A 183 -1.94 -18.83 -2.35
C SER A 183 -2.35 -17.50 -2.99
N VAL A 184 -3.54 -17.48 -3.61
CA VAL A 184 -4.12 -16.29 -4.22
C VAL A 184 -5.49 -16.02 -3.61
N ARG A 185 -5.73 -14.78 -3.19
CA ARG A 185 -7.01 -14.31 -2.65
C ARG A 185 -7.59 -13.22 -3.53
N ILE A 186 -8.80 -13.45 -4.03
CA ILE A 186 -9.53 -12.46 -4.80
C ILE A 186 -10.33 -11.59 -3.84
N VAL A 187 -10.16 -10.28 -3.96
CA VAL A 187 -10.85 -9.26 -3.18
C VAL A 187 -11.66 -8.41 -4.15
N THR A 188 -12.97 -8.65 -4.21
CA THR A 188 -13.86 -7.92 -5.12
C THR A 188 -14.27 -6.58 -4.50
N VAL A 189 -14.02 -5.51 -5.24
CA VAL A 189 -14.35 -4.14 -4.88
C VAL A 189 -15.62 -3.74 -5.62
N GLU A 190 -16.77 -4.00 -4.99
CA GLU A 190 -18.11 -3.59 -5.47
C GLU A 190 -18.37 -2.11 -5.20
#